data_AF-A0A436BAL9-F1
#
_entry.id   AF-A0A436BAL9-F1
#
_cell.length_a   1.000
_cell.length_b   1.000
_cell.length_c   1.000
_cell.angle_alpha   90.00
_cell.angle_beta   90.00
_cell.angle_gamma   90.00
#
_symmetry.space_group_name_H-M   'P 1'
#
loop_
_entity.id
_entity.type
_entity.pdbx_description
1 polymer ?
#
loop_
_entity_poly.entity_id
_entity_poly.type
_entity_poly.pdbx_seq_one_letter_code
_entity_poly.pdbx_strand_id
1 'polypeptide(L)'
;MVDEAKPPLPFASDEVPWTEWSDVPRFGLRYRHLSLAALGEKHRVGVAIEELPAGKQSSPAHYHIFEEEHVFILEGALTAYVGDAAYAMKAGDYICFPAGAAAGHCL
;
A
#
# COMPACT_ATOMS: atom_id res chain seq x y z
N MET A 1 8.27 18.26 16.96
CA MET A 1 8.68 19.07 15.80
C MET A 1 9.92 18.41 15.23
N VAL A 2 9.85 17.87 14.01
CA VAL A 2 11.02 17.24 13.37
C VAL A 2 11.96 18.37 12.97
N ASP A 3 13.21 18.31 13.44
CA ASP A 3 14.26 19.27 13.10
C ASP A 3 14.56 19.18 11.59
N GLU A 4 14.26 20.25 10.86
CA GLU A 4 14.30 20.30 9.39
C GLU A 4 15.70 20.16 8.77
N ALA A 5 16.76 20.25 9.59
CA ALA A 5 18.13 20.24 9.10
C ALA A 5 18.77 18.84 9.04
N LYS A 6 18.16 17.83 9.67
CA LYS A 6 18.78 16.50 9.81
C LYS A 6 18.12 15.46 8.89
N PRO A 7 18.89 14.71 8.08
CA PRO A 7 18.32 13.65 7.26
C PRO A 7 17.71 12.56 8.15
N PRO A 8 16.64 11.89 7.70
CA PRO A 8 16.04 10.78 8.45
C PRO A 8 17.07 9.67 8.64
N LEU A 9 17.10 9.10 9.85
CA LEU A 9 17.92 7.94 10.15
C LEU A 9 17.18 6.65 9.76
N PRO A 10 17.90 5.57 9.43
CA PRO A 10 17.27 4.27 9.21
C PRO A 10 16.62 3.77 10.52
N PHE A 11 15.50 3.07 10.38
CA PHE A 11 14.78 2.38 11.45
C PHE A 11 14.26 1.04 10.91
N ALA A 12 14.07 0.06 11.80
CA ALA A 12 13.44 -1.20 11.42
C ALA A 12 11.95 -0.99 11.18
N SER A 13 11.37 -1.64 10.16
CA SER A 13 9.94 -1.47 9.84
C SER A 13 9.04 -1.88 11.00
N ASP A 14 9.49 -2.79 11.86
CA ASP A 14 8.76 -3.25 13.02
C ASP A 14 8.66 -2.21 14.17
N GLU A 15 9.40 -1.10 14.09
CA GLU A 15 9.30 0.04 14.98
C GLU A 15 8.09 0.96 14.66
N VAL A 16 7.56 0.92 13.43
CA VAL A 16 6.41 1.74 13.02
C VAL A 16 5.10 1.06 13.40
N PRO A 17 4.25 1.60 14.28
CA PRO A 17 3.05 0.90 14.75
C PRO A 17 2.09 0.57 13.58
N TRP A 18 1.41 -0.56 13.69
CA TRP A 18 0.32 -0.90 12.78
C TRP A 18 -0.82 0.12 12.92
N THR A 19 -1.31 0.60 11.78
CA THR A 19 -2.61 1.24 11.64
C THR A 19 -3.55 0.25 10.99
N GLU A 20 -4.80 0.17 11.45
CA GLU A 20 -5.81 -0.76 10.93
C GLU A 20 -7.01 0.01 10.41
N TRP A 21 -7.56 -0.47 9.30
CA TRP A 21 -8.83 -0.02 8.76
C TRP A 21 -9.73 -1.23 8.50
N SER A 22 -10.86 -1.32 9.20
CA SER A 22 -11.80 -2.45 9.07
C SER A 22 -13.27 -2.09 9.28
N ASP A 23 -13.63 -0.81 9.18
CA ASP A 23 -14.97 -0.30 9.51
C ASP A 23 -16.09 -0.80 8.58
N VAL A 24 -15.74 -1.46 7.47
CA VAL A 24 -16.69 -2.01 6.49
C VAL A 24 -16.44 -3.50 6.30
N PRO A 25 -17.44 -4.39 6.46
CA PRO A 25 -17.22 -5.84 6.50
C PRO A 25 -16.45 -6.46 5.33
N ARG A 26 -16.53 -5.87 4.13
CA ARG A 26 -15.83 -6.35 2.92
C ARG A 26 -14.38 -5.89 2.85
N PHE A 27 -14.08 -4.71 3.37
CA PHE A 27 -12.78 -4.07 3.24
C PHE A 27 -11.95 -4.30 4.50
N GLY A 28 -10.64 -4.39 4.33
CA GLY A 28 -9.75 -4.61 5.45
C GLY A 28 -8.31 -4.49 5.03
N LEU A 29 -7.52 -3.79 5.83
CA LEU A 29 -6.09 -3.67 5.68
C LEU A 29 -5.51 -3.24 7.02
N ARG A 30 -4.35 -3.76 7.37
CA ARG A 30 -3.45 -3.07 8.30
C ARG A 30 -2.17 -2.68 7.58
N TYR A 31 -1.60 -1.54 7.95
CA TYR A 31 -0.41 -1.02 7.30
C TYR A 31 0.56 -0.34 8.28
N ARG A 32 1.84 -0.32 7.92
CA ARG A 32 2.89 0.50 8.53
C ARG A 32 3.38 1.50 7.50
N HIS A 33 3.05 2.78 7.67
CA HIS A 33 3.39 3.83 6.70
C HIS A 33 4.82 4.36 6.96
N LEU A 34 5.81 3.76 6.29
CA LEU A 34 7.24 3.98 6.53
C LEU A 34 7.69 5.39 6.13
N SER A 35 7.26 5.87 4.96
CA SER A 35 7.59 7.22 4.47
C SER A 35 7.03 8.32 5.38
N LEU A 36 5.82 8.15 5.91
CA LEU A 36 5.23 9.05 6.89
C LEU A 36 5.99 9.02 8.22
N ALA A 37 6.38 7.84 8.71
CA ALA A 37 7.20 7.73 9.91
C ALA A 37 8.57 8.41 9.74
N ALA A 38 9.17 8.32 8.54
CA ALA A 38 10.48 8.88 8.24
C ALA A 38 10.46 10.41 8.02
N LEU A 39 9.47 10.93 7.30
CA LEU A 39 9.47 12.29 6.74
C LEU A 39 8.24 13.12 7.12
N GLY A 40 7.28 12.54 7.85
CA GLY A 40 5.98 13.16 8.08
C GLY A 40 5.24 13.43 6.77
N GLU A 41 4.35 14.41 6.77
CA GLU A 41 3.54 14.81 5.60
C GLU A 41 4.37 15.38 4.42
N LYS A 42 5.69 15.51 4.58
CA LYS A 42 6.58 16.02 3.53
C LYS A 42 7.09 14.93 2.58
N HIS A 43 6.75 13.65 2.82
CA HIS A 43 7.14 12.58 1.92
C HIS A 43 6.57 12.81 0.52
N ARG A 44 7.38 12.48 -0.51
CA ARG A 44 6.98 12.57 -1.92
C ARG A 44 6.66 11.22 -2.54
N VAL A 45 7.13 10.15 -1.91
CA VAL A 45 6.89 8.76 -2.30
C VAL A 45 6.34 8.06 -1.08
N GLY A 46 5.14 7.48 -1.22
CA GLY A 46 4.51 6.63 -0.22
C GLY A 46 5.18 5.27 -0.22
N VAL A 47 5.60 4.80 0.96
CA VAL A 47 6.09 3.43 1.15
C VAL A 47 5.42 2.87 2.39
N ALA A 48 4.68 1.78 2.23
CA ALA A 48 4.02 1.09 3.32
C ALA A 48 4.27 -0.42 3.27
N ILE A 49 4.27 -1.05 4.44
CA ILE A 49 4.09 -2.50 4.56
C ILE A 49 2.63 -2.75 4.84
N GLU A 50 2.00 -3.58 4.03
CA GLU A 50 0.55 -3.83 4.05
C GLU A 50 0.25 -5.31 4.29
N GLU A 51 -0.76 -5.58 5.11
CA GLU A 51 -1.30 -6.93 5.34
C GLU A 51 -2.81 -6.93 5.11
N LEU A 52 -3.21 -7.69 4.09
CA LEU A 52 -4.59 -7.94 3.73
C LEU A 52 -5.07 -9.25 4.38
N PRO A 53 -6.07 -9.21 5.30
CA PRO A 53 -6.60 -10.43 5.89
C PRO A 53 -7.32 -11.32 4.86
N ALA A 54 -7.28 -12.63 5.09
CA ALA A 54 -7.95 -13.60 4.21
C ALA A 54 -9.45 -13.27 4.05
N GLY A 55 -9.93 -13.27 2.81
CA GLY A 55 -11.34 -12.99 2.47
C GLY A 55 -11.72 -11.51 2.51
N LYS A 56 -10.78 -10.59 2.73
CA LYS A 56 -10.98 -9.14 2.62
C LYS A 56 -10.49 -8.63 1.27
N GLN A 57 -10.93 -7.42 0.95
CA GLN A 57 -10.48 -6.63 -0.20
C GLN A 57 -9.78 -5.38 0.33
N SER A 58 -8.67 -4.95 -0.30
CA SER A 58 -7.88 -3.81 0.19
C SER A 58 -8.68 -2.50 0.19
N SER A 59 -9.40 -2.24 -0.90
CA SER A 59 -10.16 -1.02 -1.13
C SER A 59 -11.30 -1.28 -2.14
N PRO A 60 -12.28 -0.38 -2.29
CA PRO A 60 -13.10 -0.35 -3.51
C PRO A 60 -12.20 -0.29 -4.77
N ALA A 61 -12.69 -0.82 -5.89
CA ALA A 61 -11.98 -0.68 -7.16
C ALA A 61 -11.85 0.82 -7.52
N HIS A 62 -10.63 1.28 -7.76
CA HIS A 62 -10.32 2.70 -7.96
C HIS A 62 -9.09 2.85 -8.85
N TYR A 63 -8.80 4.06 -9.31
CA TYR A 63 -7.54 4.37 -9.97
C TYR A 63 -7.07 5.74 -9.52
N HIS A 64 -5.76 5.97 -9.56
CA HIS A 64 -5.17 7.22 -9.15
C HIS A 64 -5.05 8.16 -10.35
N ILE A 65 -5.42 9.43 -10.18
CA ILE A 65 -5.33 10.42 -11.25
C ILE A 65 -3.87 10.93 -11.39
N PHE A 66 -3.17 11.09 -10.27
CA PHE A 66 -1.87 11.76 -10.21
C PHE A 66 -0.73 10.88 -9.71
N GLU A 67 -1.05 9.78 -9.04
CA GLU A 67 -0.07 8.94 -8.35
C GLU A 67 0.09 7.63 -9.11
N GLU A 68 1.34 7.18 -9.23
CA GLU A 68 1.65 5.82 -9.62
C GLU A 68 1.69 4.95 -8.36
N GLU A 69 1.06 3.80 -8.39
CA GLU A 69 1.03 2.86 -7.26
C GLU A 69 1.75 1.56 -7.63
N HIS A 70 2.59 1.08 -6.71
CA HIS A 70 3.40 -0.12 -6.90
C HIS A 70 3.10 -1.11 -5.78
N VAL A 71 2.88 -2.37 -6.15
CA VAL A 71 2.67 -3.45 -5.19
C VAL A 71 3.68 -4.55 -5.47
N PHE A 72 4.44 -4.91 -4.42
CA PHE A 72 5.37 -6.04 -4.42
C PHE A 72 4.98 -6.99 -3.30
N ILE A 73 4.70 -8.25 -3.63
CA ILE A 73 4.21 -9.20 -2.64
C ILE A 73 5.37 -9.75 -1.82
N LEU A 74 5.35 -9.51 -0.52
CA LEU A 74 6.39 -9.99 0.41
C LEU A 74 6.14 -11.43 0.87
N GLU A 75 4.89 -11.75 1.20
CA GLU A 75 4.48 -13.05 1.71
C GLU A 75 3.02 -13.33 1.30
N GLY A 76 2.63 -14.61 1.28
CA GLY A 76 1.26 -15.02 1.03
C GLY A 76 0.89 -15.03 -0.46
N ALA A 77 -0.42 -14.96 -0.71
CA ALA A 77 -1.00 -14.90 -2.05
C ALA A 77 -2.32 -14.13 -2.02
N LEU A 78 -2.63 -13.44 -3.11
CA LEU A 78 -3.84 -12.64 -3.29
C LEU A 78 -4.30 -12.65 -4.76
N THR A 79 -5.43 -12.02 -5.03
CA THR A 79 -5.90 -11.78 -6.41
C THR A 79 -5.95 -10.29 -6.66
N ALA A 80 -5.10 -9.78 -7.55
CA ALA A 80 -5.20 -8.39 -8.00
C ALA A 80 -6.27 -8.29 -9.10
N TYR A 81 -7.22 -7.38 -8.92
CA TYR A 81 -8.19 -7.02 -9.95
C TYR A 81 -7.71 -5.77 -10.66
N VAL A 82 -7.74 -5.76 -12.00
CA VAL A 82 -7.35 -4.61 -12.84
C VAL A 82 -8.31 -4.50 -14.01
N GLY A 83 -9.17 -3.50 -13.98
CA GLY A 83 -10.33 -3.42 -14.88
C GLY A 83 -11.20 -4.67 -14.72
N ASP A 84 -11.47 -5.37 -15.83
CA ASP A 84 -12.27 -6.60 -15.85
C ASP A 84 -11.43 -7.88 -15.65
N ALA A 85 -10.10 -7.74 -15.49
CA ALA A 85 -9.19 -8.86 -15.36
C ALA A 85 -8.82 -9.15 -13.90
N ALA A 86 -8.51 -10.41 -13.61
CA ALA A 86 -8.06 -10.88 -12.30
C ALA A 86 -6.76 -11.67 -12.45
N TYR A 87 -5.81 -11.41 -11.56
CA TYR A 87 -4.46 -11.99 -11.58
C TYR A 87 -4.13 -12.57 -10.21
N ALA A 88 -3.84 -13.87 -10.15
CA ALA A 88 -3.29 -14.47 -8.94
C ALA A 88 -1.84 -14.01 -8.76
N MET A 89 -1.52 -13.47 -7.59
CA MET A 89 -0.18 -13.01 -7.22
C MET A 89 0.28 -13.71 -5.94
N LYS A 90 1.58 -13.94 -5.83
CA LYS A 90 2.25 -14.55 -4.66
C LYS A 90 3.56 -13.83 -4.35
N ALA A 91 4.20 -14.20 -3.24
CA ALA A 91 5.50 -13.67 -2.85
C ALA A 91 6.51 -13.61 -4.02
N GLY A 92 7.10 -12.42 -4.22
CA GLY A 92 8.02 -12.12 -5.32
C GLY A 92 7.38 -11.53 -6.58
N ASP A 93 6.05 -11.60 -6.72
CA ASP A 93 5.34 -10.97 -7.83
C ASP A 93 5.21 -9.44 -7.62
N TYR A 94 5.13 -8.71 -8.73
CA TYR A 94 5.10 -7.26 -8.77
C TYR A 94 4.04 -6.77 -9.77
N ILE A 95 3.36 -5.68 -9.42
CA ILE A 95 2.46 -4.95 -10.31
C ILE A 95 2.61 -3.44 -10.10
N CYS A 96 2.41 -2.68 -11.18
CA CYS A 96 2.37 -1.22 -11.16
C CYS A 96 1.05 -0.75 -11.77
N PHE A 97 0.46 0.27 -11.16
CA PHE A 97 -0.73 0.98 -11.60
C PHE A 97 -0.32 2.41 -12.00
N PRO A 98 -0.17 2.69 -13.30
CA PRO A 98 0.23 4.02 -13.77
C PRO A 98 -0.83 5.08 -13.46
N ALA A 99 -0.38 6.29 -13.12
CA ALA A 99 -1.25 7.44 -12.93
C ALA A 99 -2.14 7.69 -14.18
N GLY A 100 -3.43 7.89 -13.95
CA GLY A 100 -4.42 8.16 -15.00
C GLY A 100 -4.78 6.96 -15.86
N ALA A 101 -4.21 5.77 -15.61
CA ALA A 101 -4.68 4.54 -16.22
C ALA A 101 -6.09 4.26 -15.67
N ALA A 102 -7.12 4.58 -16.46
CA ALA A 102 -8.53 4.44 -16.09
C ALA A 102 -9.01 2.97 -16.05
N ALA A 103 -8.23 2.10 -15.42
CA ALA A 103 -8.54 0.72 -15.13
C ALA A 103 -8.59 0.59 -13.61
N GLY A 104 -9.80 0.46 -13.05
CA GLY A 104 -9.96 0.35 -11.60
C GLY A 104 -9.25 -0.88 -11.05
N HIS A 105 -8.51 -0.73 -9.95
CA HIS A 105 -7.76 -1.79 -9.31
C HIS A 105 -8.08 -1.92 -7.82
N CYS A 106 -7.90 -3.13 -7.31
CA CYS A 106 -7.92 -3.51 -5.89
C CYS A 106 -7.27 -4.89 -5.71
N LEU A 107 -6.96 -5.24 -4.46
CA LEU A 107 -6.38 -6.53 -4.05
C LEU A 107 -7.39 -7.34 -3.22
#